data_AF-A0A661JGA7-F1
#
_entry.id   AF-A0A661JGA7-F1
#
_cell.length_a   1.000
_cell.length_b   1.000
_cell.length_c   1.000
_cell.angle_alpha   90.00
_cell.angle_beta   90.00
_cell.angle_gamma   90.00
#
_symmetry.space_group_name_H-M   'P 1'
#
loop_
_entity.id
_entity.type
_entity.pdbx_description
1 polymer ?
#
loop_
_entity_poly.entity_id
_entity_poly.type
_entity_poly.pdbx_seq_one_letter_code
_entity_poly.pdbx_strand_id
1 'polypeptide(L)'
;METNGYGLTSKNLDRLKFSGVDAFWLDIKAYDDRVHRRLTGCSNERILRLPQEIRKRGFVLEVLSLFIPGWVEGDQIEKIARILVDMDPQIPYTILAFFPEYQLKDVPSPSLKQMLGAYERVKSLGLMNVRLGNIGRFVRTAEEFELVKNLL
;
A
#
# COMPACT_ATOMS: atom_id res chain seq x y z
N MET A 1 -3.69 -9.07 11.67
CA MET A 1 -3.48 -7.81 12.41
C MET A 1 -3.17 -6.71 11.41
N GLU A 2 -3.91 -5.60 11.44
CA GLU A 2 -3.62 -4.41 10.63
C GLU A 2 -2.65 -3.48 11.36
N THR A 3 -1.68 -2.90 10.66
CA THR A 3 -0.62 -2.11 11.30
C THR A 3 0.15 -1.22 10.32
N ASN A 4 0.71 -0.12 10.84
CA ASN A 4 1.67 0.73 10.13
C ASN A 4 3.14 0.30 10.37
N GLY A 5 3.38 -0.77 11.14
CA GLY A 5 4.70 -1.39 11.27
C GLY A 5 5.68 -0.80 12.30
N TYR A 6 5.44 0.41 12.85
CA TYR A 6 6.39 1.05 13.78
C TYR A 6 6.77 0.22 15.00
N GLY A 7 5.80 -0.52 15.56
CA GLY A 7 6.01 -1.40 16.70
C GLY A 7 6.63 -2.76 16.35
N LEU A 8 6.77 -3.10 15.06
CA LEU A 8 7.24 -4.41 14.60
C LEU A 8 8.78 -4.48 14.62
N THR A 9 9.35 -4.45 15.82
CA THR A 9 10.74 -4.88 16.03
C THR A 9 10.86 -6.39 15.87
N SER A 10 12.06 -6.91 15.60
CA SER A 10 12.30 -8.35 15.51
C SER A 10 11.77 -9.10 16.74
N LYS A 11 12.06 -8.57 17.94
CA LYS A 11 11.57 -9.12 19.22
C LYS A 11 10.03 -9.14 19.30
N ASN A 12 9.36 -8.09 18.82
CA ASN A 12 7.90 -8.03 18.85
C ASN A 12 7.28 -8.95 17.80
N LEU A 13 7.89 -9.10 16.62
CA LEU A 13 7.46 -10.07 15.61
C LEU A 13 7.56 -11.51 16.15
N ASP A 14 8.66 -11.85 16.82
CA ASP A 14 8.85 -13.19 17.42
C ASP A 14 7.79 -13.45 18.51
N ARG A 15 7.52 -12.45 19.35
CA ARG A 15 6.45 -12.52 20.36
C ARG A 15 5.08 -12.70 19.74
N LEU A 16 4.75 -11.92 18.71
CA LEU A 16 3.45 -12.02 18.01
C LEU A 16 3.28 -13.40 17.37
N LYS A 17 4.36 -13.98 16.81
CA LYS A 17 4.31 -15.35 16.27
C LYS A 17 4.02 -16.36 17.35
N PHE A 18 4.73 -16.29 18.48
CA PHE A 18 4.52 -17.19 19.63
C PHE A 18 3.12 -17.05 20.23
N SER A 19 2.56 -15.84 20.21
CA SER A 19 1.20 -15.57 20.69
C SER A 19 0.09 -15.96 19.70
N GLY A 20 0.42 -16.55 18.54
CA GLY A 20 -0.57 -17.07 17.60
C GLY A 20 -1.09 -16.06 16.58
N VAL A 21 -0.36 -14.98 16.29
CA VAL A 21 -0.68 -14.14 15.13
C VAL A 21 -0.27 -14.86 13.85
N ASP A 22 -1.19 -14.94 12.88
CA ASP A 22 -0.93 -15.62 11.60
C ASP A 22 -0.62 -14.65 10.45
N ALA A 23 -1.23 -13.47 10.47
CA ALA A 23 -1.24 -12.57 9.31
C ALA A 23 -1.06 -11.09 9.69
N PHE A 24 -0.37 -10.35 8.84
CA PHE A 24 -0.29 -8.90 8.87
C PHE A 24 -0.88 -8.27 7.62
N TRP A 25 -1.63 -7.19 7.83
CA TRP A 25 -1.92 -6.19 6.82
C TRP A 25 -1.06 -4.97 7.14
N LEU A 26 -0.04 -4.72 6.32
CA LEU A 26 0.96 -3.69 6.53
C LEU A 26 0.72 -2.49 5.64
N ASP A 27 0.58 -1.33 6.27
CA ASP A 27 0.46 -0.06 5.57
C ASP A 27 1.84 0.59 5.37
N ILE A 28 2.22 0.77 4.10
CA ILE A 28 3.41 1.53 3.72
C ILE A 28 2.93 2.87 3.16
N LYS A 29 3.12 3.94 3.94
CA LYS A 29 2.52 5.25 3.67
C LYS A 29 3.17 6.01 2.52
N ALA A 30 4.48 5.84 2.31
CA ALA A 30 5.25 6.50 1.25
C ALA A 30 6.62 5.81 1.09
N TYR A 31 7.17 5.84 -0.12
CA TYR A 31 8.52 5.32 -0.41
C TYR A 31 9.60 6.39 -0.18
N ASP A 32 9.36 7.64 -0.57
CA ASP A 32 10.28 8.74 -0.28
C ASP A 32 10.22 9.07 1.22
N ASP A 33 11.35 8.96 1.92
CA ASP A 33 11.43 9.17 3.37
C ASP A 33 11.05 10.59 3.80
N ARG A 34 11.26 11.61 2.95
CA ARG A 34 10.85 12.99 3.25
C ARG A 34 9.33 13.12 3.20
N VAL A 35 8.69 12.53 2.19
CA VAL A 35 7.21 12.45 2.11
C VAL A 35 6.67 11.69 3.31
N HIS A 36 7.26 10.54 3.63
CA HIS A 36 6.83 9.73 4.76
C HIS A 36 6.94 10.47 6.10
N ARG A 37 8.05 11.16 6.36
CA ARG A 37 8.22 11.99 7.57
C ARG A 37 7.21 13.12 7.63
N ARG A 38 6.90 13.77 6.49
CA ARG A 38 5.87 14.81 6.46
C ARG A 38 4.48 14.27 6.79
N LEU A 39 4.16 13.05 6.35
CA LEU A 39 2.87 12.41 6.63
C LEU A 39 2.75 11.84 8.04
N THR A 40 3.85 11.36 8.62
CA THR A 40 3.80 10.48 9.81
C THR A 40 4.65 10.95 10.99
N GLY A 41 5.56 11.90 10.77
CA GLY A 41 6.59 12.30 11.74
C GLY A 41 7.76 11.31 11.88
N CYS A 42 7.74 10.17 11.19
CA CYS A 42 8.71 9.10 11.35
C CYS A 42 9.37 8.70 10.02
N SER A 43 10.54 8.06 10.10
CA SER A 43 11.21 7.48 8.92
C SER A 43 10.53 6.20 8.45
N ASN A 44 10.59 5.95 7.14
CA ASN A 44 10.14 4.68 6.57
C ASN A 44 11.24 3.62 6.45
N GLU A 45 12.49 3.90 6.81
CA GLU A 45 13.62 3.02 6.52
C GLU A 45 13.40 1.59 7.05
N ARG A 46 12.92 1.46 8.29
CA ARG A 46 12.57 0.15 8.85
C ARG A 46 11.30 -0.42 8.24
N ILE A 47 10.32 0.42 7.92
CA ILE A 47 9.02 0.01 7.37
C ILE A 47 9.21 -0.69 6.01
N LEU A 48 10.09 -0.15 5.15
CA LEU A 48 10.37 -0.74 3.84
C LEU A 48 11.08 -2.10 3.91
N ARG A 49 11.71 -2.44 5.05
CA ARG A 49 12.33 -3.75 5.30
C ARG A 49 11.39 -4.76 5.97
N LEU A 50 10.27 -4.30 6.52
CA LEU A 50 9.33 -5.16 7.25
C LEU A 50 8.71 -6.27 6.40
N PRO A 51 8.37 -6.09 5.11
CA PRO A 51 7.83 -7.19 4.30
C PRO A 51 8.70 -8.45 4.38
N GLN A 52 10.01 -8.29 4.25
CA GLN A 52 10.98 -9.39 4.35
C GLN A 52 11.02 -9.99 5.76
N GLU A 53 11.07 -9.16 6.80
CA GLU A 53 11.13 -9.63 8.19
C GLU A 53 9.86 -10.39 8.61
N ILE A 54 8.69 -9.96 8.09
CA ILE A 54 7.40 -10.60 8.31
C ILE A 54 7.36 -11.94 7.59
N ARG A 55 7.70 -11.99 6.29
CA ARG A 55 7.67 -13.23 5.51
C ARG A 55 8.67 -14.27 6.01
N LYS A 56 9.88 -13.86 6.41
CA LYS A 56 10.90 -14.75 6.99
C LYS A 56 10.42 -15.52 8.22
N ARG A 57 9.44 -14.99 8.96
CA ARG A 57 8.84 -15.62 10.15
C ARG A 57 7.60 -16.46 9.84
N GLY A 58 7.26 -16.63 8.56
CA GLY A 58 6.13 -17.44 8.12
C GLY A 58 4.78 -16.81 8.45
N PHE A 59 4.69 -15.49 8.50
CA PHE A 59 3.39 -14.80 8.53
C PHE A 59 2.83 -14.68 7.11
N VAL A 60 1.50 -14.71 7.01
CA VAL A 60 0.79 -14.21 5.82
C VAL A 60 0.92 -12.69 5.81
N LEU A 61 1.14 -12.10 4.65
CA LEU A 61 1.32 -10.66 4.49
C LEU A 61 0.43 -10.15 3.35
N GLU A 62 -0.34 -9.11 3.64
CA GLU A 62 -0.94 -8.20 2.66
C GLU A 62 -0.37 -6.80 2.90
N VAL A 63 -0.13 -6.05 1.82
CA VAL A 63 0.39 -4.68 1.89
C VAL A 63 -0.65 -3.71 1.35
N LEU A 64 -0.64 -2.48 1.86
CA LEU A 64 -1.43 -1.39 1.33
C LEU A 64 -0.65 -0.08 1.27
N SER A 65 -0.95 0.72 0.24
CA SER A 65 -0.51 2.11 0.14
C SER A 65 -1.66 2.99 -0.30
N LEU A 66 -1.70 4.21 0.23
CA LEU A 66 -2.68 5.22 -0.13
C LEU A 66 -2.14 6.05 -1.31
N PHE A 67 -2.90 6.16 -2.40
CA PHE A 67 -2.58 7.10 -3.47
C PHE A 67 -3.08 8.49 -3.07
N ILE A 68 -2.17 9.44 -2.92
CA ILE A 68 -2.44 10.83 -2.52
C ILE A 68 -1.86 11.76 -3.60
N PRO A 69 -2.69 12.45 -4.40
CA PRO A 69 -2.20 13.34 -5.47
C PRO A 69 -1.20 14.38 -4.97
N GLY A 70 -0.05 14.49 -5.63
CA GLY A 70 1.04 15.40 -5.22
C GLY A 70 1.83 15.00 -3.97
N TRP A 71 1.52 13.85 -3.33
CA TRP A 71 2.25 13.35 -2.16
C TRP A 71 2.77 11.93 -2.38
N VAL A 72 1.88 11.00 -2.69
CA VAL A 72 2.18 9.57 -2.87
C VAL A 72 1.48 9.11 -4.14
N GLU A 73 2.21 9.16 -5.24
CA GLU A 73 1.67 8.84 -6.56
C GLU A 73 2.24 7.52 -7.08
N GLY A 74 1.92 7.21 -8.34
CA GLY A 74 2.22 5.92 -8.97
C GLY A 74 3.71 5.55 -8.94
N ASP A 75 4.63 6.52 -8.97
CA ASP A 75 6.07 6.26 -8.95
C ASP A 75 6.56 5.68 -7.61
N GLN A 76 6.02 6.17 -6.49
CA GLN A 76 6.35 5.66 -5.16
C GLN A 76 5.66 4.31 -4.91
N ILE A 77 4.41 4.17 -5.34
CA ILE A 77 3.65 2.92 -5.26
C ILE A 77 4.34 1.81 -6.07
N GLU A 78 4.83 2.13 -7.27
CA GLU A 78 5.62 1.21 -8.11
C GLU A 78 6.90 0.75 -7.39
N LYS A 79 7.62 1.67 -6.73
CA LYS A 79 8.82 1.32 -5.95
C LYS A 79 8.51 0.44 -4.75
N ILE A 80 7.37 0.64 -4.08
CA ILE A 80 6.92 -0.25 -2.99
C ILE A 80 6.57 -1.62 -3.55
N ALA A 81 5.81 -1.68 -4.64
CA ALA A 81 5.47 -2.93 -5.32
C ALA A 81 6.71 -3.71 -5.77
N ARG A 82 7.77 -3.02 -6.21
CA ARG A 82 9.05 -3.65 -6.57
C ARG A 82 9.64 -4.47 -5.41
N ILE A 83 9.61 -3.93 -4.18
CA ILE A 83 10.06 -4.65 -2.99
C ILE A 83 9.27 -5.95 -2.79
N LEU A 84 7.97 -5.92 -3.08
CA LEU A 84 7.10 -7.08 -2.90
C LEU A 84 7.33 -8.12 -3.99
N VAL A 85 7.38 -7.73 -5.27
CA VAL A 85 7.57 -8.68 -6.39
C VAL A 85 8.94 -9.35 -6.33
N ASP A 86 10.00 -8.63 -5.92
CA ASP A 86 11.35 -9.19 -5.78
C ASP A 86 11.42 -10.24 -4.66
N MET A 87 10.45 -10.22 -3.73
CA MET A 87 10.35 -11.17 -2.63
C MET A 87 9.36 -12.32 -2.92
N ASP A 88 8.13 -12.00 -3.32
CA ASP A 88 7.06 -12.95 -3.58
C ASP A 88 5.94 -12.27 -4.41
N PRO A 89 5.81 -12.58 -5.72
CA PRO A 89 4.81 -11.95 -6.59
C PRO A 89 3.36 -12.25 -6.21
N GLN A 90 3.12 -13.19 -5.29
CA GLN A 90 1.78 -13.54 -4.83
C GLN A 90 1.28 -12.66 -3.69
N ILE A 91 2.12 -11.82 -3.07
CA ILE A 91 1.71 -10.96 -1.96
C ILE A 91 0.59 -10.01 -2.44
N PRO A 92 -0.58 -10.03 -1.78
CA PRO A 92 -1.63 -9.07 -2.10
C PRO A 92 -1.18 -7.64 -1.82
N TYR A 93 -1.46 -6.75 -2.77
CA TYR A 93 -1.19 -5.32 -2.64
C TYR A 93 -2.41 -4.49 -3.01
N THR A 94 -2.89 -3.71 -2.06
CA THR A 94 -4.02 -2.80 -2.24
C THR A 94 -3.53 -1.37 -2.43
N ILE A 95 -3.91 -0.74 -3.54
CA ILE A 95 -3.77 0.70 -3.77
C ILE A 95 -5.09 1.36 -3.37
N LEU A 96 -5.07 2.11 -2.26
CA LEU A 96 -6.26 2.74 -1.70
C LEU A 96 -6.38 4.19 -2.21
N ALA A 97 -7.56 4.61 -2.68
CA ALA A 97 -7.76 6.00 -3.06
C ALA A 97 -7.90 6.91 -1.83
N PHE A 98 -7.15 8.01 -1.82
CA PHE A 98 -7.26 9.08 -0.83
C PHE A 98 -8.62 9.80 -0.88
N PHE A 99 -9.06 10.28 0.29
CA PHE A 99 -10.17 11.22 0.40
C PHE A 99 -9.70 12.44 1.20
N PRO A 100 -10.00 13.68 0.74
CA PRO A 100 -9.54 14.91 1.38
C PRO A 100 -10.18 15.09 2.76
N GLU A 101 -9.37 15.13 3.81
CA GLU A 101 -9.83 15.35 5.17
C GLU A 101 -8.71 15.91 6.07
N TYR A 102 -9.10 16.42 7.24
CA TYR A 102 -8.19 16.90 8.29
C TYR A 102 -7.18 17.95 7.78
N GLN A 103 -5.88 17.66 7.83
CA GLN A 103 -4.80 18.57 7.41
C GLN A 103 -4.53 18.53 5.89
N LEU A 104 -5.16 17.62 5.15
CA LEU A 104 -4.97 17.44 3.71
C LEU A 104 -6.25 17.75 2.92
N LYS A 105 -7.09 18.66 3.41
CA LYS A 105 -8.35 19.07 2.76
C LYS A 105 -8.16 19.71 1.39
N ASP A 106 -7.03 20.39 1.18
CA ASP A 106 -6.71 21.07 -0.08
C ASP A 106 -6.09 20.13 -1.13
N VAL A 107 -5.81 18.87 -0.76
CA VAL A 107 -5.37 17.84 -1.69
C VAL A 107 -6.61 17.22 -2.33
N PRO A 108 -6.72 17.11 -3.67
CA PRO A 108 -7.90 16.53 -4.30
C PRO A 108 -7.97 15.01 -4.09
N SER A 109 -9.17 14.43 -4.24
CA SER A 109 -9.30 12.98 -4.45
C SER A 109 -8.56 12.57 -5.74
N PRO A 110 -8.00 11.35 -5.81
CA PRO A 110 -7.43 10.83 -7.04
C PRO A 110 -8.47 10.76 -8.17
N SER A 111 -8.03 11.05 -9.39
CA SER A 111 -8.82 10.79 -10.60
C SER A 111 -8.78 9.32 -10.99
N LEU A 112 -9.75 8.86 -11.78
CA LEU A 112 -9.75 7.51 -12.37
C LEU A 112 -8.45 7.22 -13.12
N LYS A 113 -7.99 8.16 -13.95
CA LYS A 113 -6.75 8.04 -14.72
C LYS A 113 -5.53 7.82 -13.82
N GLN A 114 -5.44 8.53 -12.69
CA GLN A 114 -4.35 8.36 -11.72
C GLN A 114 -4.37 6.99 -11.07
N MET A 115 -5.53 6.53 -10.62
CA MET A 115 -5.69 5.23 -9.97
C MET A 115 -5.40 4.07 -10.92
N LEU A 116 -5.96 4.09 -12.13
CA LEU A 116 -5.68 3.10 -13.16
C LEU A 116 -4.20 3.13 -13.57
N GLY A 117 -3.61 4.32 -13.72
CA GLY A 117 -2.19 4.45 -14.03
C GLY A 117 -1.27 3.86 -12.95
N ALA A 118 -1.61 3.99 -11.67
CA ALA A 118 -0.88 3.36 -10.58
C ALA A 118 -1.05 1.83 -10.58
N TYR A 119 -2.27 1.36 -10.83
CA TYR A 119 -2.58 -0.07 -10.95
C TYR A 119 -1.76 -0.73 -12.07
N GLU A 120 -1.77 -0.14 -13.27
CA GLU A 120 -1.04 -0.67 -14.43
C GLU A 120 0.47 -0.72 -14.18
N ARG A 121 1.05 0.31 -13.55
CA ARG A 121 2.46 0.29 -13.14
C ARG A 121 2.78 -0.91 -12.26
N VAL A 122 1.97 -1.14 -11.21
CA VAL A 122 2.17 -2.27 -10.29
C VAL A 122 1.97 -3.61 -11.00
N LYS A 123 0.91 -3.77 -11.79
CA LYS A 123 0.65 -5.01 -12.55
C LYS A 123 1.77 -5.33 -13.53
N SER A 124 2.31 -4.31 -14.20
CA SER A 124 3.42 -4.48 -15.15
C SER A 124 4.70 -5.02 -14.52
N LEU A 125 4.84 -4.93 -13.18
CA LEU A 125 5.95 -5.53 -12.45
C LEU A 125 5.83 -7.05 -12.27
N GLY A 126 4.64 -7.62 -12.52
CA GLY A 126 4.36 -9.05 -12.32
C GLY A 126 3.69 -9.38 -10.99
N LEU A 127 3.25 -8.39 -10.20
CA LEU A 127 2.51 -8.64 -8.97
C LEU A 127 1.11 -9.19 -9.31
N MET A 128 0.79 -10.36 -8.78
CA MET A 128 -0.39 -11.13 -9.22
C MET A 128 -1.68 -10.55 -8.64
N ASN A 129 -1.66 -10.23 -7.34
CA ASN A 129 -2.85 -9.90 -6.55
C ASN A 129 -2.90 -8.40 -6.23
N VAL A 130 -3.29 -7.57 -7.20
CA VAL A 130 -3.38 -6.10 -7.03
C VAL A 130 -4.83 -5.69 -6.94
N ARG A 131 -5.17 -4.82 -5.98
CA ARG A 131 -6.54 -4.32 -5.77
C ARG A 131 -6.57 -2.80 -5.77
N LEU A 132 -7.68 -2.24 -6.27
CA LEU A 132 -8.02 -0.84 -6.08
C LEU A 132 -9.09 -0.72 -4.98
N GLY A 133 -8.78 0.03 -3.93
CA GLY A 133 -9.70 0.30 -2.83
C GLY A 133 -10.33 1.69 -2.92
N ASN A 134 -11.42 1.91 -2.18
CA ASN A 134 -12.17 3.18 -2.16
C ASN A 134 -12.66 3.62 -3.55
N ILE A 135 -13.22 2.68 -4.33
CA ILE A 135 -13.65 2.89 -5.72
C ILE A 135 -14.54 4.14 -5.89
N GLY A 136 -15.50 4.34 -4.98
CA GLY A 136 -16.40 5.52 -5.01
C GLY A 136 -15.72 6.88 -4.81
N ARG A 137 -14.41 6.94 -4.57
CA ARG A 137 -13.64 8.20 -4.49
C ARG A 137 -13.12 8.68 -5.84
N PHE A 138 -12.95 7.78 -6.80
CA PHE A 138 -12.39 8.09 -8.12
C PHE A 138 -13.26 7.64 -9.30
N VAL A 139 -14.28 6.82 -9.06
CA VAL A 139 -15.32 6.46 -10.02
C VAL A 139 -16.55 7.34 -9.81
N ARG A 140 -17.09 7.88 -10.91
CA ARG A 140 -18.21 8.83 -10.95
C ARG A 140 -19.38 8.35 -11.81
N THR A 141 -19.15 7.48 -12.79
CA THR A 141 -20.20 6.96 -13.67
C THR A 141 -20.32 5.43 -13.64
N ALA A 142 -21.42 4.91 -14.18
CA ALA A 142 -21.61 3.46 -14.31
C ALA A 142 -20.62 2.85 -15.31
N GLU A 143 -20.27 3.56 -16.39
CA GLU A 143 -19.25 3.07 -17.35
C GLU A 143 -17.87 2.96 -16.69
N GLU A 144 -17.49 3.95 -15.87
CA GLU A 144 -16.23 3.91 -15.12
C GLU A 144 -16.21 2.78 -14.09
N PHE A 145 -17.36 2.49 -13.46
CA PHE A 145 -17.49 1.38 -12.53
C PHE A 145 -17.30 0.02 -13.21
N GLU A 146 -17.96 -0.20 -14.35
CA GLU A 146 -17.80 -1.44 -15.13
C GLU A 146 -16.37 -1.58 -15.68
N LEU A 147 -15.72 -0.48 -16.07
CA LEU A 147 -14.31 -0.49 -16.45
C LEU A 147 -13.42 -1.02 -15.31
N VAL A 148 -13.55 -0.44 -14.10
CA VAL A 148 -12.75 -0.86 -12.94
C VAL A 148 -13.03 -2.30 -12.55
N LYS A 149 -14.30 -2.72 -12.59
CA LYS A 149 -14.72 -4.07 -12.25
C LYS A 149 -14.16 -5.13 -13.20
N ASN A 150 -14.05 -4.83 -14.50
CA ASN A 150 -13.46 -5.76 -15.48
C ASN A 150 -11.94 -5.84 -15.41
N LEU A 151 -11.30 -4.89 -14.74
CA LEU A 151 -9.85 -4.81 -14.55
C LEU A 151 -9.37 -5.62 -13.33
N LEU A 152 -10.22 -5.75 -12.31
CA LEU A 152 -9.94 -6.44 -11.04
C LEU A 152 -10.31 -7.92 -11.08
#